data_AF-A0A2K9E3N2-F1
#
_entry.id   AF-A0A2K9E3N2-F1
#
_cell.length_a   1.000
_cell.length_b   1.000
_cell.length_c   1.000
_cell.angle_alpha   90.00
_cell.angle_beta   90.00
_cell.angle_gamma   90.00
#
_symmetry.space_group_name_H-M   'P 1'
#
loop_
_entity.id
_entity.type
_entity.pdbx_description
1 polymer ?
#
loop_
_entity_poly.entity_id
_entity_poly.type
_entity_poly.pdbx_seq_one_letter_code
_entity_poly.pdbx_strand_id
1 'polypeptide(L)'
;MVKKILLFTMAAVISLSILSCQKENTPEESPDISPAASEEPPENIPVAVVNDTEIMLFDLFKMYQSLNKNYLQQGVDITDDEISNQILEEAVNTLIAYELLYQGAVKEGYKISDEELDKELEAFKSQYQSEEEFLESLEAQQTTLEEFKKDLERELTVSNYVQNTIEQPEVTEEEMLEMYEQYIKETTEENPPEFEELKPRIEQKIREDKFGKKVDELIETLKEQSKVEIFREETE
;
A
#
# COMPACT_ATOMS: atom_id res chain seq x y z
N MET A 1 -10.30 -8.57 25.04
CA MET A 1 -8.96 -8.14 24.58
C MET A 1 -8.95 -8.28 23.07
N VAL A 2 -9.29 -7.20 22.36
CA VAL A 2 -9.36 -7.19 20.90
C VAL A 2 -7.94 -6.94 20.41
N LYS A 3 -7.31 -7.94 19.78
CA LYS A 3 -6.00 -7.76 19.14
C LYS A 3 -6.23 -6.86 17.93
N LYS A 4 -5.66 -5.66 17.95
CA LYS A 4 -5.51 -4.81 16.76
C LYS A 4 -4.71 -5.62 15.75
N ILE A 5 -5.37 -6.10 14.70
CA ILE A 5 -4.69 -6.73 13.57
C ILE A 5 -4.20 -5.58 12.70
N LEU A 6 -2.97 -5.12 12.94
CA LEU A 6 -2.22 -4.36 11.95
C LEU A 6 -1.76 -5.37 10.89
N LEU A 7 -2.38 -5.33 9.71
CA LEU A 7 -1.95 -6.05 8.53
C LEU A 7 -0.79 -5.29 7.88
N PHE A 8 0.40 -5.39 8.46
CA PHE A 8 1.67 -5.09 7.78
C PHE A 8 2.43 -6.40 7.61
N THR A 9 2.21 -7.08 6.49
CA THR A 9 3.04 -8.23 6.10
C THR A 9 4.11 -7.78 5.12
N MET A 10 5.21 -7.22 5.63
CA MET A 10 6.47 -7.22 4.88
C MET A 10 7.09 -8.61 4.98
N ALA A 11 7.04 -9.35 3.88
CA ALA A 11 7.77 -10.60 3.72
C ALA A 11 9.27 -10.28 3.58
N ALA A 12 10.02 -10.44 4.68
CA ALA A 12 11.48 -10.44 4.66
C ALA A 12 11.98 -11.81 4.13
N VAL A 13 12.37 -11.86 2.85
CA VAL A 13 13.09 -13.01 2.29
C VAL A 13 14.58 -12.80 2.53
N ILE A 14 15.11 -13.38 3.61
CA ILE A 14 16.54 -13.43 3.90
C ILE A 14 17.14 -14.58 3.08
N SER A 15 17.69 -14.23 1.91
CA SER A 15 18.48 -15.15 1.09
C SER A 15 19.95 -15.09 1.51
N LEU A 16 20.37 -15.99 2.40
CA LEU A 16 21.79 -16.32 2.57
C LEU A 16 22.29 -16.98 1.28
N SER A 17 23.30 -16.39 0.65
CA SER A 17 24.16 -17.07 -0.32
C SER A 17 25.58 -16.56 -0.20
N ILE A 18 26.38 -17.35 0.50
CA ILE A 18 27.84 -17.26 0.55
C ILE A 18 28.34 -17.81 -0.79
N LEU A 19 29.25 -17.13 -1.49
CA LEU A 19 30.43 -17.74 -2.12
C LEU A 19 31.41 -16.70 -2.71
N SER A 20 32.58 -16.63 -2.08
CA SER A 20 33.94 -16.60 -2.64
C SER A 20 34.37 -15.53 -3.68
N CYS A 21 35.37 -14.74 -3.28
CA CYS A 21 36.23 -13.92 -4.13
C CYS A 21 37.12 -14.68 -5.14
N GLN A 22 37.63 -13.89 -6.11
CA GLN A 22 38.86 -13.95 -6.94
C GLN A 22 38.63 -14.19 -8.44
N LYS A 23 39.31 -13.55 -9.43
CA LYS A 23 40.33 -12.47 -9.50
C LYS A 23 40.61 -12.17 -11.01
N GLU A 24 40.77 -10.88 -11.36
CA GLU A 24 41.51 -10.21 -12.47
C GLU A 24 41.35 -10.61 -13.96
N ASN A 25 40.99 -9.63 -14.82
CA ASN A 25 41.91 -8.96 -15.79
C ASN A 25 41.26 -7.78 -16.56
N THR A 26 42.10 -6.81 -16.91
CA THR A 26 41.88 -5.39 -17.29
C THR A 26 41.53 -5.16 -18.79
N PRO A 27 41.38 -3.90 -19.30
CA PRO A 27 40.13 -3.27 -19.71
C PRO A 27 39.99 -3.12 -21.24
N GLU A 28 38.78 -3.30 -21.79
CA GLU A 28 38.46 -2.85 -23.16
C GLU A 28 37.58 -1.60 -23.13
N GLU A 29 38.05 -0.63 -23.90
CA GLU A 29 37.56 0.72 -24.16
C GLU A 29 36.05 0.70 -24.50
N SER A 30 35.24 1.29 -23.63
CA SER A 30 33.82 1.57 -23.90
C SER A 30 33.69 2.97 -24.52
N PRO A 31 32.79 3.18 -25.48
CA PRO A 31 32.67 4.46 -26.17
C PRO A 31 32.26 5.56 -25.19
N ASP A 32 32.98 6.67 -25.29
CA ASP A 32 32.72 7.95 -24.64
C ASP A 32 31.31 8.43 -24.99
N ILE A 33 30.40 8.29 -24.02
CA ILE A 33 29.14 9.03 -23.96
C ILE A 33 29.23 9.89 -22.71
N SER A 34 29.87 11.04 -22.85
CA SER A 34 29.86 12.11 -21.85
C SER A 34 28.42 12.46 -21.46
N PRO A 35 28.12 12.63 -20.16
CA PRO A 35 26.77 12.86 -19.65
C PRO A 35 26.38 14.32 -19.90
N ALA A 36 25.46 14.54 -20.83
CA ALA A 36 24.60 15.71 -20.76
C ALA A 36 23.54 15.43 -19.68
N ALA A 37 23.95 15.57 -18.42
CA ALA A 37 23.07 15.58 -17.27
C ALA A 37 22.27 16.89 -17.27
N SER A 38 20.95 16.80 -17.47
CA SER A 38 20.02 17.76 -16.85
C SER A 38 19.73 17.25 -15.45
N GLU A 39 20.45 17.80 -14.47
CA GLU A 39 20.32 17.54 -13.03
C GLU A 39 19.22 18.42 -12.41
N GLU A 40 17.95 18.15 -12.70
CA GLU A 40 16.90 18.51 -11.75
C GLU A 40 16.00 17.29 -11.54
N PRO A 41 15.67 16.93 -10.28
CA PRO A 41 14.59 15.98 -10.05
C PRO A 41 13.34 16.54 -10.76
N PRO A 42 12.52 15.69 -11.40
CA PRO A 42 11.29 16.17 -12.04
C PRO A 42 10.57 17.08 -11.05
N GLU A 43 10.11 18.25 -11.52
CA GLU A 43 9.39 19.19 -10.65
C GLU A 43 8.32 18.40 -9.89
N ASN A 44 8.31 18.52 -8.56
CA ASN A 44 7.28 17.90 -7.76
C ASN A 44 5.98 18.67 -8.00
N ILE A 45 5.33 18.37 -9.12
CA ILE A 45 4.09 19.00 -9.57
C ILE A 45 2.91 18.24 -8.98
N PRO A 46 1.77 18.92 -8.76
CA PRO A 46 0.54 18.23 -8.42
C PRO A 46 0.07 17.38 -9.61
N VAL A 47 -0.34 16.15 -9.33
CA VAL A 47 -0.98 15.23 -10.29
C VAL A 47 -2.48 15.09 -10.04
N ALA A 48 -2.92 15.44 -8.84
CA ALA A 48 -4.33 15.56 -8.50
C ALA A 48 -4.49 16.56 -7.34
N VAL A 49 -5.72 17.01 -7.13
CA VAL A 49 -6.11 17.85 -6.01
C VAL A 49 -7.38 17.28 -5.39
N VAL A 50 -7.39 17.16 -4.06
CA VAL A 50 -8.56 16.82 -3.25
C VAL A 50 -8.87 18.01 -2.36
N ASN A 51 -9.96 18.71 -2.68
CA ASN A 51 -10.33 20.01 -2.15
C ASN A 51 -9.23 21.04 -2.41
N ASP A 52 -8.42 21.37 -1.40
CA ASP A 52 -7.29 22.29 -1.49
C ASP A 52 -5.95 21.60 -1.23
N THR A 53 -5.94 20.26 -1.17
CA THR A 53 -4.73 19.46 -0.92
C THR A 53 -4.23 18.83 -2.20
N GLU A 54 -3.00 19.15 -2.56
CA GLU A 54 -2.31 18.62 -3.73
C GLU A 54 -1.78 17.21 -3.45
N ILE A 55 -1.99 16.30 -4.39
CA ILE A 55 -1.33 14.99 -4.45
C ILE A 55 -0.17 15.16 -5.43
N MET A 56 1.03 14.91 -4.93
CA MET A 56 2.26 15.24 -5.64
C MET A 56 2.74 14.10 -6.53
N LEU A 57 3.42 14.43 -7.62
CA LEU A 57 4.02 13.44 -8.53
C LEU A 57 4.97 12.49 -7.80
N PHE A 58 5.74 12.98 -6.83
CA PHE A 58 6.63 12.13 -6.04
C PHE A 58 5.87 11.07 -5.22
N ASP A 59 4.71 11.41 -4.67
CA ASP A 59 3.87 10.46 -3.93
C ASP A 59 3.26 9.42 -4.88
N LEU A 60 2.81 9.86 -6.07
CA LEU A 60 2.36 8.96 -7.13
C LEU A 60 3.45 7.98 -7.54
N PHE A 61 4.68 8.46 -7.72
CA PHE A 61 5.82 7.62 -8.08
C PHE A 61 6.12 6.56 -7.00
N LYS A 62 6.13 6.94 -5.72
CA LYS A 62 6.29 5.99 -4.60
C LYS A 62 5.18 4.92 -4.60
N MET A 63 3.92 5.35 -4.75
CA MET A 63 2.78 4.44 -4.80
C MET A 63 2.87 3.48 -5.99
N TYR A 64 3.16 4.01 -7.18
CA TYR A 64 3.35 3.23 -8.40
C TYR A 64 4.44 2.17 -8.26
N GLN A 65 5.60 2.53 -7.69
CA GLN A 65 6.67 1.55 -7.42
C GLN A 65 6.24 0.45 -6.43
N SER A 66 5.49 0.82 -5.39
CA SER A 66 4.95 -0.14 -4.42
C SER A 66 4.01 -1.14 -5.09
N LEU A 67 3.07 -0.66 -5.91
CA LEU A 67 2.15 -1.52 -6.67
C LEU A 67 2.91 -2.39 -7.66
N ASN A 68 3.84 -1.84 -8.45
CA ASN A 68 4.66 -2.62 -9.37
C ASN A 68 5.37 -3.78 -8.69
N LYS A 69 5.94 -3.57 -7.50
CA LYS A 69 6.58 -4.64 -6.73
C LYS A 69 5.57 -5.74 -6.37
N ASN A 70 4.34 -5.37 -6.02
CA ASN A 70 3.28 -6.33 -5.74
C ASN A 70 2.88 -7.13 -7.00
N TYR A 71 2.66 -6.45 -8.13
CA TYR A 71 2.35 -7.09 -9.42
C TYR A 71 3.46 -8.03 -9.90
N LEU A 72 4.73 -7.63 -9.78
CA LEU A 72 5.88 -8.47 -10.09
C LEU A 72 5.93 -9.74 -9.21
N GLN A 73 5.59 -9.62 -7.92
CA GLN A 73 5.52 -10.78 -7.02
C GLN A 73 4.40 -11.75 -7.39
N GLN A 74 3.34 -11.27 -8.06
CA GLN A 74 2.27 -12.10 -8.62
C GLN A 74 2.61 -12.68 -10.00
N GLY A 75 3.79 -12.35 -10.56
CA GLY A 75 4.22 -12.83 -11.88
C GLY A 75 3.59 -12.08 -13.05
N VAL A 76 3.03 -10.90 -12.82
CA VAL A 76 2.47 -10.05 -13.87
C VAL A 76 3.61 -9.34 -14.62
N ASP A 77 3.48 -9.29 -15.95
CA ASP A 77 4.43 -8.57 -16.82
C ASP A 77 4.11 -7.07 -16.83
N ILE A 78 4.86 -6.30 -16.03
CA ILE A 78 4.71 -4.84 -15.93
C ILE A 78 5.40 -4.08 -17.07
N THR A 79 5.96 -4.77 -18.07
CA THR A 79 6.54 -4.11 -19.25
C THR A 79 5.52 -3.82 -20.34
N ASP A 80 4.31 -4.36 -20.18
CA ASP A 80 3.17 -4.02 -21.02
C ASP A 80 2.62 -2.62 -20.66
N ASP A 81 2.42 -1.80 -21.69
CA ASP A 81 1.97 -0.41 -21.53
C ASP A 81 0.54 -0.31 -20.99
N GLU A 82 -0.34 -1.25 -21.33
CA GLU A 82 -1.72 -1.25 -20.82
C GLU A 82 -1.73 -1.55 -19.32
N ILE A 83 -0.97 -2.57 -18.90
CA ILE A 83 -0.79 -2.92 -17.49
C ILE A 83 -0.15 -1.77 -16.72
N SER A 84 0.90 -1.16 -17.26
CA SER A 84 1.59 -0.02 -16.63
C SER A 84 0.64 1.16 -16.40
N ASN A 85 -0.20 1.48 -17.39
CA ASN A 85 -1.19 2.54 -17.28
C ASN A 85 -2.29 2.22 -16.26
N GLN A 86 -2.72 0.96 -16.16
CA GLN A 86 -3.67 0.52 -15.13
C GLN A 86 -3.09 0.69 -13.73
N ILE A 87 -1.83 0.31 -13.53
CA ILE A 87 -1.16 0.46 -12.22
C ILE A 87 -1.00 1.94 -11.87
N LEU A 88 -0.70 2.80 -12.85
CA LEU A 88 -0.63 4.25 -12.64
C LEU A 88 -1.99 4.84 -12.22
N GLU A 89 -3.06 4.41 -12.88
CA GLU A 89 -4.43 4.81 -12.55
C GLU A 89 -4.84 4.32 -11.15
N GLU A 90 -4.49 3.09 -10.79
CA GLU A 90 -4.71 2.55 -9.45
C GLU A 90 -3.93 3.35 -8.39
N ALA A 91 -2.68 3.70 -8.68
CA ALA A 91 -1.82 4.45 -7.78
C ALA A 91 -2.41 5.83 -7.44
N VAL A 92 -2.83 6.61 -8.45
CA VAL A 92 -3.43 7.94 -8.22
C VAL A 92 -4.78 7.83 -7.50
N ASN A 93 -5.61 6.86 -7.87
CA ASN A 93 -6.90 6.65 -7.20
C ASN A 93 -6.72 6.23 -5.73
N THR A 94 -5.70 5.42 -5.42
CA THR A 94 -5.37 5.03 -4.04
C THR A 94 -4.98 6.24 -3.20
N LEU A 95 -4.14 7.14 -3.74
CA LEU A 95 -3.75 8.36 -3.05
C LEU A 95 -4.94 9.30 -2.82
N ILE A 96 -5.84 9.43 -3.80
CA ILE A 96 -7.07 10.21 -3.67
C ILE A 96 -7.98 9.61 -2.59
N ALA A 97 -8.20 8.30 -2.62
CA ALA A 97 -9.02 7.61 -1.63
C ALA A 97 -8.48 7.80 -0.20
N TYR A 98 -7.17 7.68 -0.03
CA TYR A 98 -6.51 7.91 1.25
C TYR A 98 -6.66 9.36 1.74
N GLU A 99 -6.46 10.34 0.85
CA GLU A 99 -6.65 11.75 1.16
C GLU A 99 -8.09 12.06 1.58
N LEU A 100 -9.08 11.53 0.85
CA LEU A 100 -10.50 11.66 1.19
C LEU A 100 -10.81 11.08 2.57
N LEU A 101 -10.32 9.88 2.87
CA LEU A 101 -10.50 9.24 4.17
C LEU A 101 -9.85 10.06 5.29
N TYR A 102 -8.65 10.60 5.06
CA TYR A 102 -7.96 11.44 6.04
C TYR A 102 -8.71 12.74 6.30
N GLN A 103 -9.17 13.44 5.25
CA GLN A 103 -9.97 14.66 5.42
C GLN A 103 -11.31 14.36 6.11
N GLY A 104 -11.95 13.23 5.78
CA GLY A 104 -13.14 12.73 6.48
C GLY A 104 -12.90 12.51 7.97
N ALA A 105 -11.82 11.80 8.31
CA ALA A 105 -11.40 11.55 9.68
C ALA A 105 -11.22 12.85 10.48
N VAL A 106 -10.44 13.79 9.94
CA VAL A 106 -10.17 15.09 10.58
C VAL A 106 -11.45 15.90 10.76
N LYS A 107 -12.32 15.92 9.74
CA LYS A 107 -13.62 16.62 9.78
C LYS A 107 -14.53 16.08 10.87
N GLU A 108 -14.50 14.78 11.12
CA GLU A 108 -15.26 14.12 12.19
C GLU A 108 -14.55 14.16 13.56
N GLY A 109 -13.37 14.75 13.64
CA GLY A 109 -12.62 14.96 14.88
C GLY A 109 -11.81 13.73 15.32
N TYR A 110 -11.61 12.76 14.44
CA TYR A 110 -10.68 11.66 14.66
C TYR A 110 -9.24 12.19 14.61
N LYS A 111 -8.45 11.75 15.58
CA LYS A 111 -7.02 12.04 15.70
C LYS A 111 -6.36 10.98 16.55
N ILE A 112 -5.07 10.76 16.33
CA ILE A 112 -4.26 9.92 17.20
C ILE A 112 -3.63 10.79 18.31
N SER A 113 -3.42 10.22 19.50
CA SER A 113 -2.67 10.92 20.56
C SER A 113 -1.16 10.77 20.36
N ASP A 114 -0.37 11.74 20.86
CA ASP A 114 1.10 11.66 20.82
C ASP A 114 1.62 10.36 21.47
N GLU A 115 0.98 9.91 22.57
CA GLU A 115 1.34 8.67 23.25
C GLU A 115 1.11 7.43 22.36
N GLU A 116 -0.01 7.38 21.64
CA GLU A 116 -0.29 6.29 20.71
C GLU A 116 0.62 6.32 19.49
N LEU A 117 0.92 7.51 18.97
CA LEU A 117 1.86 7.70 17.87
C LEU A 117 3.27 7.26 18.23
N ASP A 118 3.78 7.71 19.38
CA ASP A 118 5.11 7.33 19.87
C ASP A 118 5.19 5.82 20.15
N LYS A 119 4.11 5.23 20.68
CA LYS A 119 4.03 3.78 20.87
C LYS A 119 4.11 3.02 19.56
N GLU A 120 3.40 3.47 18.53
CA GLU A 120 3.43 2.80 17.22
C GLU A 120 4.79 3.00 16.54
N LEU A 121 5.36 4.20 16.63
CA LEU A 121 6.71 4.49 16.13
C LEU A 121 7.76 3.56 16.76
N GLU A 122 7.72 3.37 18.09
CA GLU A 122 8.63 2.44 18.78
C GLU A 122 8.38 0.98 18.38
N ALA A 123 7.12 0.59 18.11
CA ALA A 123 6.80 -0.72 17.57
C ALA A 123 7.41 -0.92 16.17
N PHE A 124 7.35 0.09 15.30
CA PHE A 124 8.03 0.07 14.00
C PHE A 124 9.55 -0.02 14.13
N LYS A 125 10.17 0.82 14.98
CA LYS A 125 11.62 0.79 15.23
C LYS A 125 12.09 -0.57 15.74
N SER A 126 11.27 -1.26 16.54
CA SER A 126 11.60 -2.58 17.09
C SER A 126 11.72 -3.70 16.05
N GLN A 127 11.29 -3.46 14.81
CA GLN A 127 11.46 -4.40 13.69
C GLN A 127 12.90 -4.40 13.14
N TYR A 128 13.68 -3.38 13.48
CA TYR A 128 15.07 -3.20 13.05
C TYR A 128 16.03 -3.60 14.18
N GLN A 129 17.26 -3.98 13.83
CA GLN A 129 18.26 -4.39 14.81
C GLN A 129 18.77 -3.19 15.63
N SER A 130 18.72 -1.98 15.06
CA SER A 130 19.13 -0.74 15.71
C SER A 130 18.36 0.46 15.17
N GLU A 131 18.41 1.57 15.91
CA GLU A 131 17.89 2.87 15.46
C GLU A 131 18.64 3.39 14.23
N GLU A 132 19.94 3.09 14.12
CA GLU A 132 20.76 3.43 12.94
C GLU A 132 20.24 2.72 11.69
N GLU A 133 19.97 1.41 11.76
CA GLU A 133 19.41 0.64 10.63
C GLU A 133 18.02 1.16 10.23
N PHE A 134 17.21 1.56 11.21
CA PHE A 134 15.92 2.20 10.93
C PHE A 134 16.10 3.52 10.17
N LEU A 135 16.98 4.42 10.62
CA LEU A 135 17.23 5.70 9.96
C LEU A 135 17.82 5.52 8.56
N GLU A 136 18.77 4.58 8.38
CA GLU A 136 19.30 4.21 7.07
C GLU A 136 18.18 3.72 6.13
N SER A 137 17.19 2.99 6.65
CA SER A 137 16.04 2.53 5.86
C SER A 137 15.12 3.68 5.42
N LEU A 138 15.01 4.75 6.20
CA LEU A 138 14.25 5.95 5.82
C LEU A 138 14.98 6.72 4.72
N GLU A 139 16.30 6.85 4.83
CA GLU A 139 17.14 7.46 3.79
C GLU A 139 17.06 6.69 2.47
N ALA A 140 17.12 5.35 2.52
CA ALA A 140 16.94 4.51 1.35
C ALA A 140 15.56 4.67 0.67
N GLN A 141 14.54 5.02 1.46
CA GLN A 141 13.20 5.34 0.99
C GLN A 141 13.03 6.82 0.61
N GLN A 142 14.09 7.61 0.68
CA GLN A 142 14.09 9.05 0.39
C GLN A 142 13.08 9.81 1.24
N THR A 143 13.01 9.48 2.54
CA THR A 143 12.17 10.16 3.53
C THR A 143 12.93 10.46 4.82
N THR A 144 12.41 11.37 5.62
CA THR A 144 12.94 11.73 6.93
C THR A 144 12.12 11.14 8.07
N LEU A 145 12.67 11.12 9.30
CA LEU A 145 11.94 10.68 10.48
C LEU A 145 10.68 11.52 10.73
N GLU A 146 10.75 12.84 10.49
CA GLU A 146 9.62 13.75 10.68
C GLU A 146 8.50 13.48 9.66
N GLU A 147 8.85 13.28 8.39
CA GLU A 147 7.88 12.90 7.35
C GLU A 147 7.26 11.53 7.65
N PHE A 148 8.08 10.54 8.01
CA PHE A 148 7.59 9.23 8.41
C PHE A 148 6.63 9.31 9.60
N LYS A 149 6.96 10.11 10.63
CA LYS A 149 6.09 10.30 11.79
C LYS A 149 4.76 10.95 11.40
N LYS A 150 4.79 11.92 10.49
CA LYS A 150 3.58 12.56 9.95
C LYS A 150 2.73 11.55 9.16
N ASP A 151 3.35 10.75 8.30
CA ASP A 151 2.64 9.73 7.53
C ASP A 151 2.00 8.67 8.43
N LEU A 152 2.73 8.23 9.47
CA LEU A 152 2.23 7.32 10.48
C LEU A 152 1.05 7.92 11.27
N GLU A 153 1.12 9.19 11.64
CA GLU A 153 0.01 9.90 12.30
C GLU A 153 -1.26 9.91 11.44
N ARG A 154 -1.09 10.23 10.15
CA ARG A 154 -2.20 10.23 9.18
C ARG A 154 -2.78 8.83 9.02
N GLU A 155 -1.93 7.81 8.93
CA GLU A 155 -2.36 6.43 8.72
C GLU A 155 -3.15 5.93 9.93
N LEU A 156 -2.65 6.18 11.14
CA LEU A 156 -3.34 5.81 12.37
C LEU A 156 -4.67 6.56 12.53
N THR A 157 -4.72 7.81 12.09
CA THR A 157 -5.96 8.61 12.09
C THR A 157 -7.00 8.03 11.13
N VAL A 158 -6.61 7.69 9.91
CA VAL A 158 -7.49 7.02 8.92
C VAL A 158 -7.94 5.66 9.44
N SER A 159 -7.02 4.86 9.97
CA SER A 159 -7.31 3.54 10.52
C SER A 159 -8.30 3.62 11.68
N ASN A 160 -8.12 4.60 12.58
CA ASN A 160 -9.06 4.84 13.68
C ASN A 160 -10.44 5.25 13.16
N TYR A 161 -10.50 6.16 12.19
CA TYR A 161 -11.75 6.61 11.58
C TYR A 161 -12.52 5.45 10.92
N VAL A 162 -11.85 4.68 10.06
CA VAL A 162 -12.46 3.57 9.33
C VAL A 162 -12.97 2.50 10.30
N GLN A 163 -12.18 2.12 11.31
CA GLN A 163 -12.57 1.10 12.30
C GLN A 163 -13.76 1.51 13.17
N ASN A 164 -13.92 2.81 13.47
CA ASN A 164 -15.00 3.30 14.34
C ASN A 164 -16.25 3.73 13.56
N THR A 165 -16.11 4.04 12.27
CA THR A 165 -17.21 4.48 11.41
C THR A 165 -17.89 3.29 10.73
N ILE A 166 -17.12 2.28 10.35
CA ILE A 166 -17.64 1.11 9.64
C ILE A 166 -17.98 0.00 10.63
N GLU A 167 -19.28 -0.29 10.72
CA GLU A 167 -19.76 -1.44 11.48
C GLU A 167 -19.22 -2.75 10.92
N GLN A 168 -18.68 -3.59 11.80
CA GLN A 168 -18.18 -4.91 11.47
C GLN A 168 -19.28 -5.75 10.79
N PRO A 169 -19.07 -6.22 9.55
CA PRO A 169 -20.09 -6.96 8.84
C PRO A 169 -20.33 -8.31 9.50
N GLU A 170 -21.60 -8.69 9.65
CA GLU A 170 -21.98 -10.05 10.00
C GLU A 170 -21.75 -10.98 8.81
N VAL A 171 -21.32 -12.22 9.07
CA VAL A 171 -21.13 -13.26 8.05
C VAL A 171 -22.10 -14.38 8.35
N THR A 172 -22.90 -14.76 7.36
CA THR A 172 -23.88 -15.84 7.51
C THR A 172 -23.30 -17.18 7.09
N GLU A 173 -23.89 -18.27 7.58
CA GLU A 173 -23.52 -19.62 7.15
C GLU A 173 -23.83 -19.86 5.67
N GLU A 174 -24.88 -19.25 5.15
CA GLU A 174 -25.24 -19.30 3.72
C GLU A 174 -24.13 -18.69 2.85
N GLU A 175 -23.63 -17.50 3.18
CA GLU A 175 -22.51 -16.86 2.46
C GLU A 175 -21.25 -17.73 2.51
N MET A 176 -20.97 -18.36 3.66
CA MET A 176 -19.82 -19.27 3.79
C MET A 176 -19.97 -20.53 2.94
N LEU A 177 -21.18 -21.10 2.88
CA LEU A 177 -21.47 -22.27 2.04
C LEU A 177 -21.37 -21.92 0.56
N GLU A 178 -21.88 -20.78 0.13
CA GLU A 178 -21.77 -20.32 -1.27
C GLU A 178 -20.31 -20.18 -1.72
N MET A 179 -19.46 -19.56 -0.90
CA MET A 179 -18.04 -19.43 -1.20
C MET A 179 -17.33 -20.79 -1.22
N TYR A 180 -17.67 -21.70 -0.30
CA TYR A 180 -17.13 -23.06 -0.32
C TYR A 180 -17.54 -23.84 -1.57
N GLU A 181 -18.82 -23.75 -1.96
CA GLU A 181 -19.30 -24.38 -3.19
C GLU A 181 -18.58 -23.83 -4.43
N GLN A 182 -18.28 -22.54 -4.46
CA GLN A 182 -17.47 -21.95 -5.52
C GLN A 182 -16.04 -22.52 -5.51
N TYR A 183 -15.39 -22.58 -4.35
CA TYR A 183 -14.07 -23.20 -4.21
C TYR A 183 -14.05 -24.65 -4.71
N ILE A 184 -15.05 -25.46 -4.35
CA ILE A 184 -15.16 -26.86 -4.79
C ILE A 184 -15.37 -26.98 -6.31
N LYS A 185 -16.07 -26.01 -6.94
CA LYS A 185 -16.25 -25.97 -8.40
C LYS A 185 -14.96 -25.60 -9.14
N GLU A 186 -14.13 -24.75 -8.54
CA GLU A 186 -12.90 -24.22 -9.15
C GLU A 186 -11.66 -25.07 -8.87
N THR A 187 -11.63 -25.76 -7.72
CA THR A 187 -10.48 -26.57 -7.32
C THR A 187 -10.29 -27.81 -8.18
N THR A 188 -9.03 -28.11 -8.51
CA THR A 188 -8.63 -29.35 -9.20
C THR A 188 -8.07 -30.38 -8.23
N GLU A 189 -8.12 -30.12 -6.93
CA GLU A 189 -7.61 -31.03 -5.90
C GLU A 189 -8.45 -32.31 -5.84
N GLU A 190 -7.79 -33.47 -5.80
CA GLU A 190 -8.47 -34.78 -5.74
C GLU A 190 -9.20 -35.00 -4.40
N ASN A 191 -8.72 -34.36 -3.33
CA ASN A 191 -9.30 -34.42 -2.00
C ASN A 191 -9.24 -33.03 -1.34
N PRO A 192 -10.14 -32.10 -1.73
CA PRO A 192 -10.15 -30.76 -1.17
C PRO A 192 -10.52 -30.80 0.32
N PRO A 193 -10.05 -29.82 1.13
CA PRO A 193 -10.42 -29.71 2.53
C PRO A 193 -11.94 -29.59 2.72
N GLU A 194 -12.45 -30.17 3.81
CA GLU A 194 -13.87 -30.12 4.15
C GLU A 194 -14.31 -28.71 4.57
N PHE A 195 -15.60 -28.40 4.44
CA PHE A 195 -16.17 -27.09 4.79
C PHE A 195 -15.79 -26.63 6.21
N GLU A 196 -15.89 -27.51 7.20
CA GLU A 196 -15.58 -27.18 8.60
C GLU A 196 -14.11 -26.79 8.82
N GLU A 197 -13.18 -27.31 8.00
CA GLU A 197 -11.76 -26.95 8.08
C GLU A 197 -11.49 -25.56 7.51
N LEU A 198 -12.21 -25.20 6.45
CA LEU A 198 -12.07 -23.89 5.79
C LEU A 198 -12.95 -22.81 6.40
N LYS A 199 -13.99 -23.18 7.16
CA LYS A 199 -15.00 -22.25 7.72
C LYS A 199 -14.38 -21.00 8.36
N PRO A 200 -13.35 -21.07 9.23
CA PRO A 200 -12.74 -19.85 9.81
C PRO A 200 -12.07 -18.94 8.77
N ARG A 201 -11.44 -19.53 7.75
CA ARG A 201 -10.77 -18.78 6.67
C ARG A 201 -11.79 -18.15 5.72
N ILE A 202 -12.84 -18.88 5.38
CA ILE A 202 -13.95 -18.40 4.56
C ILE A 202 -14.67 -17.27 5.28
N GLU A 203 -14.98 -17.43 6.58
CA GLU A 203 -15.61 -16.37 7.38
C GLU A 203 -14.77 -15.10 7.38
N GLN A 204 -13.47 -15.23 7.64
CA GLN A 204 -12.54 -14.10 7.62
C GLN A 204 -12.51 -13.42 6.25
N LYS A 205 -12.40 -14.19 5.16
CA LYS A 205 -12.36 -13.64 3.80
C LYS A 205 -13.64 -12.89 3.45
N ILE A 206 -14.81 -13.47 3.72
CA ILE A 206 -16.10 -12.80 3.48
C ILE A 206 -16.21 -11.53 4.30
N ARG A 207 -15.78 -11.57 5.57
CA ARG A 207 -15.78 -10.39 6.46
C ARG A 207 -14.90 -9.27 5.89
N GLU A 208 -13.70 -9.60 5.45
CA GLU A 208 -12.75 -8.65 4.83
C GLU A 208 -13.34 -8.06 3.54
N ASP A 209 -13.91 -8.89 2.66
CA ASP A 209 -14.51 -8.43 1.40
C ASP A 209 -15.72 -7.51 1.65
N LYS A 210 -16.58 -7.85 2.61
CA LYS A 210 -17.72 -7.01 3.00
C LYS A 210 -17.27 -5.71 3.66
N PHE A 211 -16.22 -5.77 4.47
CA PHE A 211 -15.65 -4.58 5.10
C PHE A 211 -15.04 -3.64 4.04
N GLY A 212 -14.27 -4.19 3.11
CA GLY A 212 -13.71 -3.45 1.97
C GLY A 212 -14.79 -2.73 1.16
N LYS A 213 -15.88 -3.42 0.80
CA LYS A 213 -17.02 -2.79 0.10
C LYS A 213 -17.61 -1.60 0.85
N LYS A 214 -17.73 -1.68 2.18
CA LYS A 214 -18.20 -0.56 3.00
C LYS A 214 -17.19 0.61 3.03
N VAL A 215 -15.89 0.32 2.97
CA VAL A 215 -14.85 1.35 2.84
C VAL A 215 -14.98 2.04 1.48
N ASP A 216 -15.20 1.28 0.41
CA ASP A 216 -15.40 1.84 -0.94
C ASP A 216 -16.64 2.73 -0.99
N GLU A 217 -17.76 2.29 -0.40
CA GLU A 217 -18.99 3.10 -0.27
C GLU A 217 -18.74 4.41 0.51
N LEU A 218 -17.92 4.36 1.57
CA LEU A 218 -17.52 5.54 2.32
C LEU A 218 -16.66 6.48 1.47
N ILE A 219 -15.68 5.95 0.72
CA ILE A 219 -14.82 6.74 -0.17
C ILE A 219 -15.66 7.43 -1.24
N GLU A 220 -16.59 6.72 -1.88
CA GLU A 220 -17.49 7.31 -2.89
C GLU A 220 -18.36 8.42 -2.27
N THR A 221 -18.90 8.22 -1.07
CA THR A 221 -19.64 9.26 -0.35
C THR A 221 -18.77 10.49 -0.07
N LEU A 222 -17.53 10.30 0.37
CA LEU A 222 -16.58 11.40 0.64
C LEU A 222 -16.18 12.11 -0.65
N LYS A 223 -16.03 11.37 -1.74
CA LYS A 223 -15.71 11.89 -3.08
C LYS A 223 -16.83 12.76 -3.62
N GLU A 224 -18.09 12.34 -3.50
CA GLU A 224 -19.27 13.15 -3.89
C GLU A 224 -19.37 14.47 -3.12
N GLN A 225 -18.83 14.50 -1.90
CA GLN A 225 -18.80 15.68 -1.03
C GLN A 225 -17.55 16.55 -1.21
N SER A 226 -16.62 16.14 -2.07
CA SER A 226 -15.32 16.76 -2.23
C SER A 226 -15.09 17.22 -3.67
N LYS A 227 -14.21 18.21 -3.84
CA LYS A 227 -13.72 18.61 -5.14
C LYS A 227 -12.49 17.76 -5.48
N VAL A 228 -12.60 16.85 -6.44
CA VAL A 228 -11.46 16.05 -6.91
C VAL A 228 -11.14 16.41 -8.35
N GLU A 229 -9.91 16.82 -8.61
CA GLU A 229 -9.40 17.12 -9.95
C GLU A 229 -8.13 16.29 -10.17
N ILE A 230 -8.04 15.55 -11.29
CA ILE A 230 -6.85 14.80 -11.68
C ILE A 230 -6.24 15.50 -12.89
N PHE A 231 -4.96 15.84 -12.80
CA PHE A 231 -4.19 16.44 -13.88
C PHE A 231 -3.51 15.33 -14.66
N ARG A 232 -4.15 14.88 -15.75
CA ARG A 232 -3.51 13.97 -16.72
C ARG A 232 -2.76 14.82 -17.73
N GLU A 233 -1.48 14.51 -17.99
CA GLU A 233 -0.88 14.93 -19.26
C GLU A 233 -1.58 14.12 -20.36
N GLU A 234 -2.31 14.79 -21.25
CA GLU A 234 -2.75 14.18 -22.49
C GLU A 234 -1.49 13.88 -23.30
N THR A 235 -1.05 12.63 -23.30
CA THR A 235 -0.04 12.16 -24.26
C THR A 235 -0.71 12.11 -25.63
N GLU A 236 -0.58 13.20 -26.41
CA GLU A 236 -0.84 13.23 -27.86
C GLU A 236 0.18 12.41 -28.65
#